data_AF-A0A1H0JE44-F1
#
_entry.id   AF-A0A1H0JE44-F1
#
_cell.length_a   1.000
_cell.length_b   1.000
_cell.length_c   1.000
_cell.angle_alpha   90.00
_cell.angle_beta   90.00
_cell.angle_gamma   90.00
#
_symmetry.space_group_name_H-M   'P 1'
#
loop_
_entity.id
_entity.type
_entity.pdbx_description
1 polymer ?
#
loop_
_entity_poly.entity_id
_entity_poly.type
_entity_poly.pdbx_seq_one_letter_code
_entity_poly.pdbx_strand_id
1 'polypeptide(L)'
;MSRYLDRIEPEDVRFLMDLSEFKTIVLDMLGEARNLVNIQINYDFLDEPEGDTLVRPMVQLNEISKFTEEDRHTLLKTGFSIDGEPFDNGDYAMEQIFGAEYTILAITEDEDGAFFTIEMPYRNFERQKSHM
;
A
#
# COMPACT_ATOMS: atom_id res chain seq x y z
N MET A 1 39.53 -8.49 4.92
CA MET A 1 38.10 -8.26 4.65
C MET A 1 38.01 -7.20 3.57
N SER A 2 37.32 -7.48 2.48
CA SER A 2 37.29 -6.57 1.34
C SER A 2 36.33 -5.40 1.62
N ARG A 3 36.78 -4.17 1.37
CA ARG A 3 36.02 -2.92 1.54
C ARG A 3 35.29 -2.52 0.25
N TYR A 4 34.89 -3.50 -0.57
CA TYR A 4 34.29 -3.21 -1.87
C TYR A 4 32.88 -2.65 -1.73
N LEU A 5 32.14 -3.06 -0.68
CA LEU A 5 30.80 -2.57 -0.41
C LEU A 5 30.79 -1.08 -0.01
N ASP A 6 31.86 -0.57 0.63
CA ASP A 6 32.01 0.85 0.97
C ASP A 6 32.12 1.77 -0.26
N ARG A 7 32.20 1.21 -1.47
CA ARG A 7 32.32 1.93 -2.74
C ARG A 7 31.07 1.80 -3.62
N ILE A 8 30.04 1.11 -3.15
CA ILE A 8 28.79 0.90 -3.88
C ILE A 8 27.72 1.64 -3.10
N GLU A 9 27.06 2.59 -3.76
CA GLU A 9 25.86 3.22 -3.22
C GLU A 9 24.65 2.40 -3.67
N PRO A 10 23.79 1.94 -2.74
CA PRO A 10 22.55 1.30 -3.13
C PRO A 10 21.65 2.29 -3.88
N GLU A 11 21.08 1.83 -4.99
CA GLU A 11 20.17 2.62 -5.82
C GLU A 11 18.73 2.49 -5.29
N ASP A 12 18.30 1.27 -5.00
CA ASP A 12 16.94 0.93 -4.56
C ASP A 12 16.93 0.01 -3.32
N VAL A 13 15.82 0.07 -2.59
CA VAL A 13 15.49 -0.83 -1.48
C VAL A 13 14.24 -1.61 -1.83
N ARG A 14 14.27 -2.91 -1.50
CA ARG A 14 13.13 -3.80 -1.70
C ARG A 14 12.48 -4.19 -0.39
N PHE A 15 11.16 -4.18 -0.38
CA PHE A 15 10.31 -4.60 0.72
C PHE A 15 9.44 -5.76 0.25
N LEU A 16 9.21 -6.72 1.14
CA LEU A 16 8.18 -7.74 0.97
C LEU A 16 7.08 -7.39 1.96
N MET A 17 5.85 -7.27 1.48
CA MET A 17 4.71 -6.91 2.30
C MET A 17 3.57 -7.88 2.06
N ASP A 18 3.19 -8.59 3.11
CA ASP A 18 2.07 -9.52 3.05
C ASP A 18 0.76 -8.73 2.89
N LEU A 19 -0.20 -9.28 2.14
CA LEU A 19 -1.52 -8.65 1.99
C LEU A 19 -2.25 -8.55 3.33
N SER A 20 -1.97 -9.45 4.27
CA SER A 20 -2.47 -9.42 5.64
C SER A 20 -1.84 -8.31 6.47
N GLU A 21 -0.55 -8.05 6.29
CA GLU A 21 0.17 -6.92 6.89
C GLU A 21 -0.38 -5.61 6.33
N PHE A 22 -0.50 -5.50 5.00
CA PHE A 22 -1.09 -4.33 4.35
C PHE A 22 -2.52 -4.06 4.86
N LYS A 23 -3.35 -5.09 5.00
CA LYS A 23 -4.69 -4.98 5.60
C LYS A 23 -4.63 -4.39 7.01
N THR A 24 -3.67 -4.83 7.82
CA THR A 24 -3.49 -4.37 9.20
C THR A 24 -3.12 -2.89 9.23
N ILE A 25 -2.20 -2.46 8.37
CA ILE A 25 -1.81 -1.06 8.23
C ILE A 25 -2.99 -0.19 7.80
N VAL A 26 -3.78 -0.63 6.81
CA VAL A 26 -4.98 0.10 6.37
C VAL A 26 -6.01 0.23 7.50
N LEU A 27 -6.20 -0.82 8.30
CA LEU A 27 -7.09 -0.77 9.48
C LEU A 27 -6.62 0.28 10.50
N ASP A 28 -5.32 0.40 10.69
CA ASP A 28 -4.74 1.42 11.58
C ASP A 28 -4.92 2.84 11.01
N MET A 29 -4.75 3.02 9.70
CA MET A 29 -5.00 4.31 9.03
C MET A 29 -6.46 4.77 9.13
N LEU A 30 -7.41 3.84 9.10
CA LEU A 30 -8.83 4.16 9.27
C LEU A 30 -9.19 4.62 10.69
N GLY A 31 -8.35 4.33 11.69
CA GLY A 31 -8.56 4.77 13.07
C GLY A 31 -9.95 4.43 13.60
N GLU A 32 -10.73 5.46 13.96
CA GLU A 32 -12.10 5.30 14.48
C GLU A 32 -13.07 4.73 13.43
N ALA A 33 -12.83 5.00 12.14
CA ALA A 33 -13.68 4.54 11.04
C ALA A 33 -13.57 3.03 10.79
N ARG A 34 -12.57 2.34 11.34
CA ARG A 34 -12.37 0.89 11.14
C ARG A 34 -13.55 0.03 11.59
N ASN A 35 -14.36 0.53 12.53
CA ASN A 35 -15.54 -0.18 13.03
C ASN A 35 -16.80 0.06 12.17
N LEU A 36 -16.71 0.94 11.18
CA LEU A 36 -17.80 1.28 10.27
C LEU A 36 -17.78 0.40 9.02
N VAL A 37 -16.59 -0.04 8.61
CA VAL A 37 -16.35 -0.73 7.33
C VAL A 37 -15.67 -2.09 7.51
N ASN A 38 -16.01 -3.02 6.63
CA ASN A 38 -15.23 -4.21 6.37
C ASN A 38 -14.25 -3.93 5.24
N ILE A 39 -13.02 -4.41 5.39
CA ILE A 39 -11.96 -4.22 4.40
C ILE A 39 -11.65 -5.52 3.70
N GLN A 40 -11.59 -5.46 2.37
CA GLN A 40 -11.04 -6.49 1.52
C GLN A 40 -9.86 -5.93 0.74
N ILE A 41 -8.72 -6.60 0.87
CA ILE A 41 -7.51 -6.29 0.10
C ILE A 41 -7.46 -7.23 -1.09
N ASN A 42 -7.34 -6.66 -2.28
CA ASN A 42 -7.11 -7.38 -3.52
C ASN A 42 -5.98 -6.67 -4.29
N TYR A 43 -5.74 -7.12 -5.52
CA TYR A 43 -4.80 -6.51 -6.46
C TYR A 43 -5.29 -6.73 -7.88
N ASP A 44 -4.83 -5.92 -8.82
CA ASP A 44 -5.04 -6.12 -10.25
C ASP A 44 -3.75 -5.93 -11.03
N PHE A 45 -3.75 -6.41 -12.27
CA PHE A 45 -2.66 -6.25 -13.21
C PHE A 45 -3.07 -5.25 -14.29
N LEU A 46 -2.29 -4.19 -14.45
CA LEU A 46 -2.44 -3.22 -15.52
C LEU A 46 -1.41 -3.52 -16.60
N ASP A 47 -1.89 -3.87 -17.78
CA ASP A 47 -1.05 -3.99 -18.96
C ASP A 47 -0.69 -2.59 -19.46
N GLU A 48 0.58 -2.23 -19.37
CA GLU A 48 1.07 -0.99 -19.96
C GLU A 48 1.26 -1.14 -21.48
N PRO A 49 1.09 -0.06 -22.26
CA PRO A 49 1.26 -0.07 -23.71
C PRO A 49 2.65 -0.56 -24.17
N GLU A 50 3.66 -0.44 -23.30
CA GLU A 50 5.05 -0.84 -23.58
C GLU A 50 5.32 -2.33 -23.30
N GLY A 51 4.32 -3.08 -22.80
CA GLY A 51 4.38 -4.52 -22.56
C GLY A 51 4.81 -4.92 -21.16
N ASP A 52 5.01 -3.96 -20.26
CA ASP A 52 5.19 -4.22 -18.82
C ASP A 52 3.83 -4.39 -18.13
N THR A 53 3.76 -5.31 -17.16
CA THR A 53 2.58 -5.50 -16.33
C THR A 53 2.82 -4.86 -14.97
N LEU A 54 2.03 -3.84 -14.64
CA LEU A 54 2.08 -3.20 -13.32
C LEU A 54 1.10 -3.87 -12.36
N VAL A 55 1.53 -4.13 -11.13
CA VAL A 55 0.64 -4.58 -10.06
C VAL A 55 0.07 -3.36 -9.36
N ARG A 56 -1.26 -3.26 -9.28
CA ARG A 56 -1.94 -2.18 -8.56
C ARG A 56 -2.72 -2.73 -7.37
N PRO A 57 -2.51 -2.19 -6.15
CA PRO A 57 -3.20 -2.67 -4.97
C PRO A 57 -4.65 -2.16 -4.95
N MET A 58 -5.55 -2.95 -4.37
CA MET A 58 -6.95 -2.56 -4.19
C MET A 58 -7.34 -2.66 -2.73
N VAL A 59 -7.95 -1.60 -2.21
CA VAL A 59 -8.55 -1.56 -0.89
C VAL A 59 -10.04 -1.30 -1.07
N GLN A 60 -10.82 -2.37 -0.99
CA GLN A 60 -12.27 -2.28 -1.07
C GLN A 60 -12.86 -2.15 0.34
N LEU A 61 -13.68 -1.12 0.52
CA LEU A 61 -14.42 -0.87 1.75
C LEU A 61 -15.88 -1.24 1.55
N ASN A 62 -16.46 -1.96 2.51
CA ASN A 62 -17.87 -2.34 2.49
C ASN A 62 -18.53 -1.92 3.80
N GLU A 63 -19.73 -1.33 3.74
CA GLU A 63 -20.44 -0.85 4.93
C GLU A 63 -20.82 -2.06 5.81
N ILE A 64 -20.53 -1.99 7.13
CA ILE A 64 -21.00 -3.03 8.09
C ILE A 64 -22.50 -2.89 8.34
N SER A 65 -23.00 -1.65 8.33
CA SER A 65 -24.41 -1.31 8.52
C SER A 65 -24.73 -0.01 7.80
N LYS A 66 -26.01 0.39 7.73
CA LYS A 66 -26.42 1.60 6.99
C LYS A 66 -25.65 2.83 7.49
N PHE A 67 -24.77 3.37 6.64
CA PHE A 67 -24.00 4.57 6.95
C PHE A 67 -24.91 5.78 7.18
N THR A 68 -24.73 6.43 8.33
CA THR A 68 -25.22 7.78 8.53
C THR A 68 -24.32 8.80 7.84
N GLU A 69 -24.76 10.05 7.74
CA GLU A 69 -23.94 11.14 7.19
C GLU A 69 -22.70 11.41 8.07
N GLU A 70 -22.82 11.23 9.38
CA GLU A 70 -21.71 11.37 10.34
C GLU A 70 -20.65 10.28 10.13
N ASP A 71 -21.08 9.04 9.84
CA ASP A 71 -20.19 7.92 9.52
C ASP A 71 -19.43 8.18 8.21
N ARG A 72 -20.12 8.67 7.16
CA ARG A 72 -19.47 9.08 5.90
C ARG A 72 -18.41 10.14 6.15
N HIS A 73 -18.74 11.16 6.94
CA HIS A 73 -17.80 12.23 7.22
C HIS A 73 -16.59 11.75 8.04
N THR A 74 -16.79 10.78 8.94
CA THR A 74 -15.72 10.15 9.72
C THR A 74 -14.78 9.36 8.81
N LEU A 75 -15.31 8.58 7.86
CA LEU A 75 -14.51 7.86 6.87
C LEU A 75 -13.76 8.82 5.93
N LEU A 76 -14.43 9.82 5.38
CA LEU A 76 -13.78 10.75 4.45
C LEU A 76 -12.60 11.52 5.06
N LYS A 77 -12.61 11.75 6.38
CA LYS A 77 -11.49 12.37 7.11
C LYS A 77 -10.23 11.52 7.10
N THR A 78 -10.32 10.22 6.92
CA THR A 78 -9.17 9.32 6.88
C THR A 78 -8.54 9.26 5.48
N GLY A 79 -9.09 9.98 4.50
CA GLY A 79 -8.65 9.94 3.09
C GLY A 79 -9.20 8.76 2.28
N PHE A 80 -9.87 7.82 2.94
CA PHE A 80 -10.50 6.67 2.29
C PHE A 80 -11.93 6.98 1.85
N SER A 81 -12.38 6.30 0.79
CA SER A 81 -13.74 6.42 0.27
C SER A 81 -14.39 5.06 0.09
N ILE A 82 -15.64 4.94 0.50
CA ILE A 82 -16.45 3.72 0.27
C ILE A 82 -17.09 3.69 -1.12
N ASP A 83 -17.38 4.87 -1.66
CA ASP A 83 -17.99 5.06 -2.97
C ASP A 83 -16.93 5.24 -4.08
N GLY A 84 -15.65 5.28 -3.71
CA GLY A 84 -14.51 5.42 -4.63
C GLY A 84 -14.06 4.11 -5.24
N GLU A 85 -13.22 4.20 -6.26
CA GLU A 85 -12.59 3.02 -6.86
C GLU A 85 -11.64 2.36 -5.83
N PRO A 86 -11.65 1.02 -5.69
CA PRO A 86 -10.78 0.33 -4.73
C PRO A 86 -9.29 0.63 -4.94
N PHE A 87 -8.89 0.92 -6.17
CA PHE A 87 -7.53 1.30 -6.52
C PHE A 87 -7.12 2.65 -5.94
N ASP A 88 -8.03 3.64 -5.86
CA ASP A 88 -7.70 4.95 -5.31
C ASP A 88 -7.36 4.83 -3.82
N ASN A 89 -8.12 4.00 -3.10
CA ASN A 89 -7.82 3.67 -1.69
C ASN A 89 -6.51 2.89 -1.54
N GLY A 90 -6.22 1.97 -2.48
CA GLY A 90 -4.98 1.19 -2.50
C GLY A 90 -3.76 2.06 -2.73
N ASP A 91 -3.80 2.91 -3.74
CA ASP A 91 -2.73 3.85 -4.08
C ASP A 91 -2.52 4.86 -2.94
N TYR A 92 -3.61 5.39 -2.37
CA TYR A 92 -3.55 6.27 -1.21
C TYR A 92 -2.82 5.61 -0.03
N ALA A 93 -3.21 4.38 0.31
CA ALA A 93 -2.58 3.65 1.41
C ALA A 93 -1.09 3.40 1.16
N MET A 94 -0.71 2.96 -0.04
CA MET A 94 0.70 2.76 -0.37
C MET A 94 1.50 4.07 -0.37
N GLU A 95 0.93 5.17 -0.86
CA GLU A 95 1.58 6.48 -0.81
C GLU A 95 1.80 6.94 0.64
N GLN A 96 0.87 6.65 1.55
CA GLN A 96 1.09 6.94 2.98
C GLN A 96 2.19 6.06 3.60
N ILE A 97 2.42 4.84 3.12
CA ILE A 97 3.44 3.92 3.65
C ILE A 97 4.83 4.23 3.08
N PHE A 98 4.91 4.39 1.75
CA PHE A 98 6.17 4.45 1.02
C PHE A 98 6.47 5.83 0.42
N GLY A 99 5.55 6.78 0.51
CA GLY A 99 5.63 8.08 -0.18
C GLY A 99 5.23 7.99 -1.65
N ALA A 100 5.45 9.07 -2.41
CA ALA A 100 5.02 9.17 -3.80
C ALA A 100 5.87 8.36 -4.81
N GLU A 101 7.03 7.85 -4.38
CA GLU A 101 8.01 7.21 -5.25
C GLU A 101 8.24 5.76 -4.79
N TYR A 102 7.33 4.88 -5.20
CA TYR A 102 7.43 3.43 -5.04
C TYR A 102 6.90 2.72 -6.29
N THR A 103 7.32 1.47 -6.48
CA THR A 103 6.81 0.59 -7.54
C THR A 103 6.54 -0.78 -6.96
N ILE A 104 5.35 -1.35 -7.23
CA ILE A 104 5.09 -2.76 -6.93
C ILE A 104 5.55 -3.58 -8.14
N LEU A 105 6.67 -4.28 -7.97
CA LEU A 105 7.30 -5.05 -9.05
C LEU A 105 6.56 -6.36 -9.34
N ALA A 106 6.02 -6.98 -8.29
CA ALA A 106 5.39 -8.29 -8.40
C ALA A 106 4.47 -8.55 -7.22
N ILE A 107 3.56 -9.51 -7.43
CA ILE A 107 2.86 -10.21 -6.37
C ILE A 107 3.17 -11.70 -6.48
N THR A 108 3.47 -12.32 -5.34
CA THR A 108 3.73 -13.76 -5.25
C THR A 108 2.77 -14.37 -4.25
N GLU A 109 2.21 -15.53 -4.59
CA GLU A 109 1.35 -16.31 -3.70
C GLU A 109 2.11 -17.54 -3.19
N ASP A 110 2.12 -17.75 -1.88
CA ASP A 110 2.69 -18.92 -1.22
C ASP A 110 1.71 -19.55 -0.21
N GLU A 111 2.21 -20.44 0.66
CA GLU A 111 1.39 -21.15 1.64
C GLU A 111 0.88 -20.24 2.77
N ASP A 112 1.55 -19.11 3.04
CA ASP A 112 1.24 -18.17 4.10
C ASP A 112 0.36 -17.00 3.60
N GLY A 113 0.33 -16.78 2.28
CA GLY A 113 -0.58 -15.86 1.62
C GLY A 113 0.05 -15.22 0.39
N ALA A 114 -0.57 -14.15 -0.09
CA ALA A 114 0.03 -13.32 -1.13
C ALA A 114 0.85 -12.19 -0.50
N PHE A 115 1.95 -11.82 -1.14
CA PHE A 115 2.77 -10.67 -0.76
C PHE A 115 3.22 -9.83 -1.97
N PHE A 116 3.33 -8.53 -1.75
CA PHE A 116 3.89 -7.59 -2.72
C PHE A 116 5.41 -7.54 -2.60
N THR A 117 6.10 -7.51 -3.75
CA THR A 117 7.49 -7.06 -3.84
C THR A 117 7.50 -5.61 -4.27
N ILE A 118 7.95 -4.74 -3.36
CA ILE A 118 7.88 -3.29 -3.51
C ILE A 118 9.29 -2.74 -3.59
N GLU A 119 9.54 -1.85 -4.54
CA GLU A 119 10.82 -1.18 -4.73
C GLU A 119 10.66 0.33 -4.52
N MET A 120 11.63 0.93 -3.85
CA MET A 120 11.68 2.37 -3.58
C MET A 120 13.13 2.86 -3.72
N PRO A 121 13.37 4.05 -4.30
CA PRO A 121 14.70 4.63 -4.37
C PRO A 121 15.34 4.76 -2.98
N TYR A 122 16.58 4.31 -2.83
CA TYR A 122 17.30 4.30 -1.56
C TYR A 122 17.39 5.69 -0.91
N ARG A 123 17.53 6.73 -1.72
CA ARG A 123 17.54 8.13 -1.25
C ARG A 123 16.25 8.52 -0.53
N ASN A 124 15.10 7.98 -0.96
CA ASN A 124 13.81 8.25 -0.34
C ASN A 124 13.66 7.45 0.96
N PHE A 125 14.11 6.20 0.94
CA PHE A 125 14.19 5.39 2.16
C PHE A 125 15.03 6.08 3.26
N GLU A 126 16.23 6.59 2.92
CA GLU A 126 17.07 7.30 3.89
C GLU A 126 16.41 8.55 4.45
N ARG A 127 15.71 9.32 3.59
CA ARG A 127 14.97 10.51 4.02
C ARG A 127 13.88 10.16 5.01
N GLN A 128 13.05 9.15 4.72
CA GLN A 128 11.96 8.75 5.61
C GLN A 128 12.48 8.22 6.95
N LYS A 129 13.51 7.36 6.91
CA LYS A 129 14.13 6.81 8.13
C LYS A 129 14.74 7.90 9.02
N SER A 130 15.25 8.98 8.44
CA SER A 130 15.82 10.11 9.18
C SER A 130 14.76 11.03 9.83
N HIS A 131 13.49 10.92 9.42
CA HIS A 131 12.36 11.68 9.97
C HIS A 131 11.51 10.87 10.97
N MET A 132 11.83 9.59 11.18
CA MET A 132 11.31 8.75 12.26
C MET A 132 12.13 8.93 13.55
#